data_AF-A0A3S0DXP0-F1
#
_entry.id   AF-A0A3S0DXP0-F1
#
_cell.length_a   1.000
_cell.length_b   1.000
_cell.length_c   1.000
_cell.angle_alpha   90.00
_cell.angle_beta   90.00
_cell.angle_gamma   90.00
#
_symmetry.space_group_name_H-M   'P 1'
#
loop_
_entity.id
_entity.type
_entity.pdbx_description
1 polymer ?
#
loop_
_entity_poly.entity_id
_entity_poly.type
_entity_poly.pdbx_seq_one_letter_code
_entity_poly.pdbx_strand_id
1 'polypeptide(L)'
;MSRNRWALPVLLAMTSAVGAAVHLHEGQLFTSARKSLIKDKWVPVPMHTNDHYVYEGVEKQLVKRGFKEVDSCSMDSSRCILYYKRGRECLRLDTVGEQVVGMKVEQWSSECPDAPPRKSE
;
A
#
# COMPACT_ATOMS: atom_id res chain seq x y z
N MET A 1 17.21 13.74 60.63
CA MET A 1 16.97 12.80 59.51
C MET A 1 15.53 12.95 59.04
N SER A 2 15.28 13.65 57.93
CA SER A 2 14.02 13.55 57.17
C SER A 2 14.33 13.88 55.71
N ARG A 3 14.07 12.91 54.82
CA ARG A 3 14.44 12.94 53.39
C ARG A 3 13.31 13.61 52.61
N ASN A 4 13.58 14.78 52.03
CA ASN A 4 12.69 15.41 51.05
C ASN A 4 12.57 14.53 49.80
N ARG A 5 11.36 14.09 49.48
CA ARG A 5 11.02 13.45 48.19
C ARG A 5 10.62 14.55 47.22
N TRP A 6 11.48 14.80 46.22
CA TRP A 6 11.16 15.67 45.09
C TRP A 6 10.55 14.78 44.00
N ALA A 7 9.26 14.99 43.71
CA ALA A 7 8.60 14.33 42.59
C ALA A 7 8.98 15.06 41.30
N LEU A 8 9.69 14.38 40.41
CA LEU A 8 9.96 14.86 39.06
C LEU A 8 8.71 14.65 38.18
N PRO A 9 8.26 15.66 37.42
CA PRO A 9 7.16 15.49 36.48
C PRO A 9 7.66 14.71 35.26
N VAL A 10 7.05 13.55 34.99
CA VAL A 10 7.27 12.78 33.76
C VAL A 10 6.49 13.47 32.63
N LEU A 11 7.20 14.23 31.80
CA LEU A 11 6.66 14.79 30.55
C LEU A 11 6.48 13.67 29.53
N LEU A 12 5.24 13.23 29.36
CA LEU A 12 4.85 12.27 28.33
C LEU A 12 4.80 12.99 26.97
N ALA A 13 5.88 12.90 26.19
CA ALA A 13 5.91 13.44 24.83
C ALA A 13 4.94 12.65 23.95
N MET A 14 3.81 13.26 23.58
CA MET A 14 2.89 12.71 22.58
C MET A 14 3.51 12.88 21.19
N THR A 15 4.23 11.86 20.71
CA THR A 15 4.67 11.80 19.32
C THR A 15 3.47 11.52 18.43
N SER A 16 2.92 12.56 17.81
CA SER A 16 1.96 12.41 16.70
C SER A 16 2.64 11.67 15.56
N ALA A 17 2.14 10.47 15.23
CA ALA A 17 2.51 9.80 14.00
C ALA A 17 1.93 10.61 12.84
N VAL A 18 2.73 11.53 12.27
CA VAL A 18 2.41 12.17 10.99
C VAL A 18 2.46 11.06 9.95
N GLY A 19 1.30 10.48 9.62
CA GLY A 19 1.16 9.57 8.49
C GLY A 19 1.65 10.31 7.26
N ALA A 20 2.74 9.83 6.66
CA ALA A 20 3.43 10.64 5.67
C ALA A 20 2.58 10.73 4.39
N ALA A 21 2.25 11.96 4.00
CA ALA A 21 1.32 12.27 2.92
C ALA A 21 1.69 11.51 1.64
N VAL A 22 0.71 10.81 1.08
CA VAL A 22 0.84 10.05 -0.17
C VAL A 22 0.25 10.91 -1.29
N HIS A 23 1.08 11.33 -2.24
CA HIS A 23 0.65 12.15 -3.38
C HIS A 23 0.03 11.26 -4.46
N LEU A 24 -1.20 10.84 -4.23
CA LEU A 24 -2.03 10.13 -5.20
C LEU A 24 -3.30 10.93 -5.49
N HIS A 25 -3.84 10.77 -6.69
CA HIS A 25 -5.16 11.26 -7.06
C HIS A 25 -5.86 10.20 -7.91
N GLU A 26 -7.18 10.17 -7.79
CA GLU A 26 -8.04 9.32 -8.60
C GLU A 26 -7.91 9.66 -10.09
N GLY A 27 -8.03 8.65 -10.95
CA GLY A 27 -7.98 8.78 -12.40
C GLY A 27 -6.56 8.93 -12.99
N GLN A 28 -5.52 9.12 -12.17
CA GLN A 28 -4.15 9.20 -12.64
C GLN A 28 -3.68 7.85 -13.19
N LEU A 29 -2.79 7.86 -14.19
CA LEU A 29 -2.21 6.62 -14.73
C LEU A 29 -1.41 5.87 -13.65
N PHE A 30 -1.64 4.56 -13.54
CA PHE A 30 -0.95 3.68 -12.59
C PHE A 30 0.58 3.80 -12.68
N THR A 31 1.13 3.81 -13.90
CA THR A 31 2.58 3.90 -14.11
C THR A 31 3.16 5.23 -13.61
N SER A 32 2.40 6.33 -13.74
CA SER A 32 2.76 7.63 -13.18
C SER A 32 2.70 7.62 -11.65
N ALA A 33 1.60 7.09 -11.09
CA ALA A 33 1.44 6.93 -9.64
C ALA A 33 2.59 6.13 -9.02
N ARG A 34 2.91 4.97 -9.59
CA ARG A 34 4.02 4.12 -9.17
C ARG A 34 5.36 4.86 -9.20
N LYS A 35 5.62 5.64 -10.24
CA LYS A 35 6.85 6.44 -10.35
C LYS A 35 6.95 7.45 -9.21
N SER A 36 5.85 8.13 -8.87
CA SER A 36 5.78 9.05 -7.73
C SER A 36 5.99 8.32 -6.39
N LEU A 37 5.35 7.17 -6.20
CA LEU A 37 5.52 6.34 -5.01
C LEU A 37 6.99 5.93 -4.79
N ILE A 38 7.65 5.43 -5.84
CA ILE A 38 9.06 5.04 -5.77
C ILE A 38 9.96 6.25 -5.45
N LYS A 39 9.65 7.42 -6.04
CA LYS A 39 10.35 8.68 -5.72
C LYS A 39 10.20 9.04 -4.25
N ASP A 40 9.02 8.84 -3.68
CA ASP A 40 8.66 9.12 -2.28
C ASP A 40 9.03 7.98 -1.31
N LYS A 41 9.93 7.08 -1.75
CA LYS A 41 10.52 5.96 -0.97
C LYS A 41 9.53 4.86 -0.59
N TRP A 42 8.39 4.78 -1.25
CA TRP A 42 7.55 3.59 -1.20
C TRP A 42 8.19 2.47 -2.00
N VAL A 43 8.27 1.29 -1.38
CA VAL A 43 8.89 0.10 -1.95
C VAL A 43 7.79 -0.88 -2.36
N PRO A 44 7.74 -1.33 -3.63
CA PRO A 44 6.84 -2.40 -4.07
C PRO A 44 7.00 -3.64 -3.19
N VAL A 45 5.91 -4.24 -2.72
CA VAL A 45 5.92 -5.48 -1.92
C VAL A 45 5.71 -6.66 -2.86
N PRO A 46 6.70 -7.55 -3.08
CA PRO A 46 6.49 -8.72 -3.93
C PRO A 46 5.43 -9.64 -3.34
N MET A 47 4.32 -9.83 -4.07
CA MET A 47 3.24 -10.74 -3.69
C MET A 47 3.48 -12.14 -4.25
N HIS A 48 2.82 -13.13 -3.65
CA HIS A 48 2.82 -14.52 -4.11
C HIS A 48 4.21 -15.13 -4.30
N THR A 49 5.13 -14.84 -3.37
CA THR A 49 6.51 -15.32 -3.45
C THR A 49 6.66 -16.79 -3.06
N ASN A 50 5.75 -17.30 -2.21
CA ASN A 50 5.81 -18.64 -1.62
C ASN A 50 4.44 -19.34 -1.59
N ASP A 51 3.48 -18.89 -2.38
CA ASP A 51 2.22 -19.58 -2.58
C ASP A 51 2.15 -20.06 -4.03
N HIS A 52 1.33 -21.09 -4.29
CA HIS A 52 1.16 -21.62 -5.64
C HIS A 52 0.16 -20.78 -6.46
N TYR A 53 0.12 -19.46 -6.22
CA TYR A 53 -0.81 -18.57 -6.88
C TYR A 53 -0.50 -18.48 -8.38
N VAL A 54 -1.55 -18.60 -9.19
CA VAL A 54 -1.44 -18.58 -10.65
C VAL A 54 -2.02 -17.26 -11.16
N TYR A 55 -1.14 -16.38 -11.63
CA TYR A 55 -1.55 -15.12 -12.24
C TYR A 55 -2.25 -15.34 -13.59
N GLU A 56 -3.38 -14.67 -13.78
CA GLU A 56 -4.15 -14.72 -15.01
C GLU A 56 -4.48 -13.30 -15.53
N GLY A 57 -5.12 -13.21 -16.70
CA GLY A 57 -5.60 -11.94 -17.27
C GLY A 57 -4.58 -10.78 -17.20
N VAL A 58 -4.99 -9.69 -16.55
CA VAL A 58 -4.20 -8.46 -16.37
C VAL A 58 -3.01 -8.67 -15.43
N GLU A 59 -3.16 -9.46 -14.38
CA GLU A 59 -2.09 -9.75 -13.41
C GLU A 59 -0.90 -10.40 -14.12
N LYS A 60 -1.17 -11.37 -14.99
CA LYS A 60 -0.15 -12.04 -15.79
C LYS A 60 0.61 -11.05 -16.68
N GLN A 61 -0.07 -10.03 -17.20
CA GLN A 61 0.60 -8.97 -17.95
C GLN A 61 1.44 -8.05 -17.05
N LEU A 62 0.96 -7.72 -15.86
CA LEU A 62 1.66 -6.92 -14.86
C LEU A 62 2.97 -7.61 -14.43
N VAL A 63 2.90 -8.88 -14.03
CA VAL A 63 4.06 -9.65 -13.57
C VAL A 63 5.08 -9.84 -14.70
N LYS A 64 4.64 -10.13 -15.94
CA LYS A 64 5.53 -10.18 -17.11
C LYS A 64 6.28 -8.87 -17.37
N ARG A 65 5.70 -7.73 -16.99
CA ARG A 65 6.32 -6.40 -17.08
C ARG A 65 7.11 -6.01 -15.83
N GLY A 66 7.20 -6.89 -14.82
CA GLY A 66 7.97 -6.68 -13.60
C GLY A 66 7.25 -5.96 -12.47
N PHE A 67 5.93 -5.76 -12.58
CA PHE A 67 5.10 -5.28 -11.47
C PHE A 67 4.81 -6.46 -10.54
N LYS A 68 5.63 -6.61 -9.51
CA LYS A 68 5.53 -7.71 -8.53
C LYS A 68 4.66 -7.35 -7.34
N GLU A 69 4.27 -6.09 -7.23
CA GLU A 69 3.39 -5.58 -6.19
C GLU A 69 1.91 -5.93 -6.38
N VAL A 70 1.53 -6.50 -7.52
CA VAL A 70 0.15 -6.93 -7.77
C VAL A 70 -0.15 -8.14 -6.91
N ASP A 71 -1.21 -8.03 -6.11
CA ASP A 71 -1.80 -9.12 -5.36
C ASP A 71 -2.81 -9.83 -6.28
N SER A 72 -3.96 -9.21 -6.50
CA SER A 72 -5.01 -9.78 -7.34
C SER A 72 -5.72 -8.74 -8.21
N CYS A 73 -6.35 -9.19 -9.29
CA CYS A 73 -7.22 -8.43 -10.16
C CYS A 73 -8.59 -9.14 -10.31
N SER A 74 -9.67 -8.41 -10.06
CA SER A 74 -11.03 -8.86 -10.36
C SER A 74 -11.28 -8.82 -11.86
N MET A 75 -11.71 -9.96 -12.42
CA MET A 75 -12.09 -10.07 -13.84
C MET A 75 -13.33 -9.22 -14.15
N ASP A 76 -14.33 -9.20 -13.27
CA ASP A 76 -15.61 -8.51 -13.52
C ASP A 76 -15.49 -6.99 -13.45
N SER A 77 -14.71 -6.48 -12.49
CA SER A 77 -14.57 -5.03 -12.27
C SER A 77 -13.32 -4.43 -12.90
N SER A 78 -12.44 -5.27 -13.46
CA SER A 78 -11.10 -4.86 -13.93
C SER A 78 -10.27 -4.13 -12.85
N ARG A 79 -10.58 -4.36 -11.57
CA ARG A 79 -9.90 -3.75 -10.43
C ARG A 79 -8.71 -4.59 -10.03
N CYS A 80 -7.52 -4.00 -9.93
CA CYS A 80 -6.31 -4.63 -9.42
C CYS A 80 -5.86 -4.01 -8.10
N ILE A 81 -5.41 -4.85 -7.17
CA ILE A 81 -4.88 -4.48 -5.85
C ILE A 81 -3.36 -4.59 -5.90
N LEU A 82 -2.66 -3.54 -5.47
CA LEU A 82 -1.20 -3.51 -5.41
C LEU A 82 -0.70 -2.99 -4.06
N TYR A 83 0.40 -3.54 -3.55
CA TYR A 83 0.93 -3.19 -2.23
C TYR A 83 2.32 -2.54 -2.27
N TYR A 84 2.46 -1.49 -1.47
CA TYR A 84 3.72 -0.81 -1.21
C TYR A 84 3.95 -0.66 0.29
N LYS A 85 5.23 -0.50 0.69
CA LYS A 85 5.62 -0.22 2.08
C LYS A 85 6.62 0.92 2.18
N ARG A 86 6.58 1.66 3.27
CA ARG A 86 7.61 2.65 3.65
C ARG A 86 7.86 2.58 5.15
N GLY A 87 8.97 1.95 5.54
CA GLY A 87 9.23 1.64 6.95
C GLY A 87 8.16 0.70 7.51
N ARG A 88 7.37 1.19 8.47
CA ARG A 88 6.22 0.47 9.06
C ARG A 88 4.87 0.85 8.44
N GLU A 89 4.86 1.81 7.51
CA GLU A 89 3.64 2.21 6.80
C GLU A 89 3.36 1.25 5.65
N CYS A 90 2.09 0.87 5.49
CA CYS A 90 1.58 0.13 4.35
C CYS A 90 0.78 1.07 3.45
N LEU A 91 0.76 0.75 2.16
CA LEU A 91 -0.09 1.39 1.18
C LEU A 91 -0.67 0.32 0.28
N ARG A 92 -1.99 0.16 0.37
CA ARG A 92 -2.79 -0.54 -0.62
C ARG A 92 -3.20 0.46 -1.69
N LEU A 93 -2.94 0.12 -2.95
CA LEU A 93 -3.32 0.88 -4.12
C LEU A 93 -4.29 0.05 -4.96
N ASP A 94 -5.51 0.53 -5.11
CA ASP A 94 -6.49 -0.05 -6.02
C ASP A 94 -6.47 0.72 -7.34
N THR A 95 -6.47 -0.02 -8.44
CA THR A 95 -6.47 0.51 -9.79
C THR A 95 -7.55 -0.16 -10.62
N VAL A 96 -8.00 0.50 -11.69
CA VAL A 96 -8.99 -0.05 -12.64
C VAL A 96 -8.46 0.03 -14.06
N GLY A 97 -8.68 -1.03 -14.84
CA GLY A 97 -8.45 -1.07 -16.30
C GLY A 97 -7.95 -2.41 -16.82
N GLU A 98 -8.36 -2.77 -18.03
CA GLU A 98 -8.05 -4.06 -18.66
C GLU A 98 -6.64 -4.16 -19.26
N GLN A 99 -5.98 -3.02 -19.45
CA GLN A 99 -4.65 -2.95 -20.06
C GLN A 99 -3.73 -2.09 -19.20
N VAL A 100 -2.54 -2.60 -18.89
CA VAL A 100 -1.56 -1.94 -18.01
C VAL A 100 -1.25 -0.49 -18.42
N VAL A 101 -1.24 -0.20 -19.72
CA VAL A 101 -0.98 1.16 -20.25
C VAL A 101 -2.09 2.15 -19.93
N GLY A 102 -3.32 1.68 -19.75
CA GLY A 102 -4.52 2.49 -19.48
C GLY A 102 -5.04 2.35 -18.05
N MET A 103 -4.42 1.52 -17.20
CA MET A 103 -4.82 1.37 -15.80
C MET A 103 -4.70 2.69 -15.06
N LYS A 104 -5.74 3.02 -14.28
CA LYS A 104 -5.84 4.25 -13.50
C LYS A 104 -5.99 3.96 -12.02
N VAL A 105 -5.48 4.85 -11.18
CA VAL A 105 -5.73 4.81 -9.73
C VAL A 105 -7.20 5.08 -9.48
N GLU A 106 -7.79 4.26 -8.61
CA GLU A 106 -9.18 4.40 -8.19
C GLU A 106 -9.27 4.80 -6.72
N GLN A 107 -8.54 4.10 -5.85
CA GLN A 107 -8.46 4.44 -4.43
C GLN A 107 -7.16 3.92 -3.80
N TRP A 108 -6.86 4.36 -2.57
CA TRP A 108 -5.75 3.85 -1.78
C TRP A 108 -6.06 3.89 -0.29
N SER A 109 -5.40 3.04 0.48
CA SER A 109 -5.57 2.99 1.94
C SER A 109 -4.27 2.55 2.64
N SER A 110 -4.24 2.62 3.97
CA SER A 110 -3.11 2.18 4.80
C SER A 110 -3.13 0.67 5.12
N GLU A 111 -3.93 -0.11 4.39
CA GLU A 111 -4.07 -1.56 4.58
C GLU A 111 -2.77 -2.30 4.22
N CYS A 112 -2.36 -3.23 5.06
CA CYS A 112 -1.22 -4.12 4.82
C CYS A 112 -1.69 -5.40 4.12
N PRO A 113 -0.83 -6.08 3.33
CA PRO A 113 -1.19 -7.30 2.61
C PRO A 113 -1.71 -8.44 3.52
N ASP A 114 -1.23 -8.51 4.76
CA ASP A 114 -1.64 -9.54 5.73
C ASP A 114 -2.82 -9.11 6.62
N ALA A 115 -3.52 -8.03 6.26
CA ALA A 115 -4.67 -7.56 7.03
C ALA A 115 -5.83 -8.60 6.97
N PRO A 116 -6.59 -8.77 8.07
CA PRO A 116 -7.79 -9.62 8.03
C PRO A 116 -8.75 -9.15 6.93
N PRO A 117 -9.44 -10.07 6.22
CA PRO A 117 -10.40 -9.69 5.20
C PRO A 117 -11.48 -8.78 5.80
N ARG A 118 -11.85 -7.73 5.07
CA ARG A 118 -12.94 -6.84 5.49
C ARG A 118 -14.22 -7.65 5.59
N LYS A 119 -14.95 -7.51 6.71
CA LYS A 119 -16.31 -8.05 6.79
C LYS A 119 -17.16 -7.33 5.75
N SER A 120 -17.89 -8.10 4.94
CA SER A 120 -18.94 -7.56 4.08
C SER A 120 -19.97 -6.89 4.99
N GLU A 121 -20.19 -5.58 4.80
CA GLU A 121 -21.25 -4.82 5.46
C GLU A 121 -22.54 -4.90 4.63
#